data_AF-A0A849ZIM1-F1
#
_entry.id   AF-A0A849ZIM1-F1
#
_cell.length_a   1.000
_cell.length_b   1.000
_cell.length_c   1.000
_cell.angle_alpha   90.00
_cell.angle_beta   90.00
_cell.angle_gamma   90.00
#
_symmetry.space_group_name_H-M   'P 1'
#
loop_
_entity.id
_entity.type
_entity.pdbx_description
1 polymer ?
#
loop_
_entity_poly.entity_id
_entity_poly.type
_entity_poly.pdbx_seq_one_letter_code
_entity_poly.pdbx_strand_id
1 'polypeptide(L)'
;YYYRKAYYRSFAAQPIACGVGKPWKSYSGERRLLLFQNLHRFFLYLALVFIFILGYDAVKAFTGWADAYEPITAGAAAGESHPHHPIGPTHFGAGIGSFVMLLNVILLGGYTLGCHSLRHLVGGCLDCPSRAPLGQARFRLWRGVTKLNEKHMWWAWFSLVWVGFTDLYIRLVSMGVISPEFDRLF
;
A
#
# COMPACT_ATOMS: atom_id res chain seq x y z
N TYR A 1 -7.37 1.00 -20.04
CA TYR A 1 -6.81 -0.14 -20.77
C TYR A 1 -5.31 0.06 -20.80
N TYR A 2 -4.71 -0.41 -19.72
CA TYR A 2 -3.35 -0.15 -19.20
C TYR A 2 -2.27 -0.31 -20.27
N TYR A 3 -2.41 -1.32 -21.13
CA TYR A 3 -1.42 -1.64 -22.16
C TYR A 3 -1.79 -1.23 -23.59
N ARG A 4 -3.06 -0.91 -23.84
CA ARG A 4 -3.56 -0.47 -25.16
C ARG A 4 -3.02 0.91 -25.55
N LYS A 5 -2.79 1.82 -24.59
CA LYS A 5 -2.32 3.18 -24.91
C LYS A 5 -0.82 3.34 -24.88
N ALA A 6 -0.11 2.72 -23.92
CA ALA A 6 1.33 2.92 -23.77
C ALA A 6 2.10 2.29 -24.94
N TYR A 7 1.93 0.99 -25.17
CA TYR A 7 2.64 0.27 -26.24
C TYR A 7 2.16 0.68 -27.63
N TYR A 8 0.88 1.00 -27.81
CA TYR A 8 0.45 1.46 -29.13
C TYR A 8 0.81 2.92 -29.42
N ARG A 9 0.95 3.81 -28.43
CA ARG A 9 1.48 5.16 -28.70
C ARG A 9 2.96 5.11 -29.06
N SER A 10 3.72 4.21 -28.44
CA SER A 10 5.15 4.07 -28.72
C SER A 10 5.46 3.22 -29.96
N PHE A 11 4.66 2.19 -30.27
CA PHE A 11 4.97 1.22 -31.34
C PHE A 11 3.93 1.13 -32.47
N ALA A 12 2.70 1.63 -32.29
CA ALA A 12 1.61 1.47 -33.27
C ALA A 12 0.82 2.76 -33.54
N ALA A 13 1.47 3.92 -33.35
CA ALA A 13 1.00 5.26 -33.69
C ALA A 13 -0.46 5.59 -33.34
N GLN A 14 -0.93 5.20 -32.15
CA GLN A 14 -2.28 5.61 -31.72
C GLN A 14 -2.35 7.12 -31.49
N PRO A 15 -3.47 7.77 -31.86
CA PRO A 15 -3.64 9.20 -31.71
C PRO A 15 -3.48 9.69 -30.27
N ILE A 16 -2.85 10.87 -30.14
CA ILE A 16 -2.47 11.48 -28.86
C ILE A 16 -3.68 12.16 -28.18
N ALA A 17 -4.77 12.40 -28.93
CA ALA A 17 -5.97 13.09 -28.45
C ALA A 17 -7.27 12.49 -29.03
N CYS A 18 -8.40 12.80 -28.38
CA CYS A 18 -9.75 12.30 -28.73
C CYS A 18 -10.23 12.70 -30.12
N GLY A 19 -9.62 13.72 -30.72
CA GLY A 19 -10.05 14.29 -31.99
C GLY A 19 -9.39 13.65 -33.22
N VAL A 20 -8.46 12.73 -33.04
CA VAL A 20 -7.74 12.11 -34.16
C VAL A 20 -8.22 10.66 -34.34
N GLY A 21 -8.59 10.31 -35.57
CA GLY A 21 -9.17 9.01 -35.92
C GLY A 21 -8.21 7.84 -35.69
N LYS A 22 -8.77 6.65 -35.42
CA LYS A 22 -8.01 5.40 -35.18
C LYS A 22 -8.19 4.50 -36.41
N PRO A 23 -7.12 3.93 -37.00
CA PRO A 23 -7.22 3.10 -38.20
C PRO A 23 -7.75 1.66 -37.97
N TRP A 24 -8.07 1.27 -36.73
CA TRP A 24 -8.50 -0.10 -36.38
C TRP A 24 -9.73 -0.12 -35.47
N LYS A 25 -10.57 -1.15 -35.61
CA LYS A 25 -11.92 -1.23 -35.00
C LYS A 25 -11.98 -1.96 -33.65
N SER A 26 -11.10 -2.92 -33.33
CA SER A 26 -11.15 -3.69 -32.07
C SER A 26 -9.79 -4.28 -31.66
N TYR A 27 -9.61 -4.57 -30.37
CA TYR A 27 -8.35 -5.05 -29.76
C TYR A 27 -8.57 -6.35 -28.99
N SER A 28 -7.77 -7.40 -29.24
CA SER A 28 -7.82 -8.67 -28.49
C SER A 28 -6.49 -9.07 -27.81
N GLY A 29 -5.46 -8.21 -27.87
CA GLY A 29 -4.08 -8.53 -27.49
C GLY A 29 -3.82 -8.77 -25.99
N GLU A 30 -4.80 -8.52 -25.10
CA GLU A 30 -4.66 -8.82 -23.66
C GLU A 30 -4.58 -10.33 -23.35
N ARG A 31 -4.97 -11.21 -24.29
CA ARG A 31 -5.05 -12.67 -24.07
C ARG A 31 -3.84 -13.50 -24.53
N ARG A 32 -2.77 -12.88 -25.06
CA ARG A 32 -1.59 -13.61 -25.56
C ARG A 32 -0.26 -13.12 -24.99
N LEU A 33 0.36 -12.10 -25.59
CA LEU A 33 1.77 -11.74 -25.32
C LEU A 33 1.99 -10.88 -24.06
N LEU A 34 0.94 -10.32 -23.45
CA LEU A 34 1.04 -9.32 -22.37
C LEU A 34 0.47 -9.80 -21.03
N LEU A 35 0.52 -11.12 -20.78
CA LEU A 35 -0.08 -11.76 -19.59
C LEU A 35 0.53 -11.26 -18.26
N PHE A 36 1.85 -11.15 -18.18
CA PHE A 36 2.56 -10.67 -16.98
C PHE A 36 2.12 -9.26 -16.56
N GLN A 37 1.78 -8.43 -17.53
CA GLN A 37 1.34 -7.06 -17.30
C GLN A 37 -0.11 -6.98 -16.83
N ASN A 38 -0.91 -7.99 -17.17
CA ASN A 38 -2.23 -8.19 -16.58
C ASN A 38 -2.11 -8.73 -15.14
N LEU A 39 -1.10 -9.56 -14.86
CA LEU A 39 -0.82 -10.07 -13.51
C LEU A 39 -0.46 -8.94 -12.53
N HIS A 40 0.37 -7.98 -12.93
CA HIS A 40 0.71 -6.83 -12.09
C HIS A 40 -0.52 -5.96 -11.74
N ARG A 41 -1.57 -5.98 -12.58
CA ARG A 41 -2.86 -5.35 -12.26
C ARG A 41 -3.62 -6.10 -11.16
N PHE A 42 -3.57 -7.43 -11.15
CA PHE A 42 -4.20 -8.22 -10.09
C PHE A 42 -3.44 -8.09 -8.76
N PHE A 43 -2.11 -8.10 -8.81
CA PHE A 43 -1.28 -7.86 -7.62
C PHE A 43 -1.51 -6.48 -7.00
N LEU A 44 -1.82 -5.44 -7.79
CA LEU A 44 -2.19 -4.13 -7.23
C LEU A 44 -3.40 -4.23 -6.29
N TYR A 45 -4.45 -4.95 -6.66
CA TYR A 45 -5.64 -5.07 -5.81
C TYR A 45 -5.32 -5.78 -4.49
N LEU A 46 -4.53 -6.84 -4.55
CA LEU A 46 -4.04 -7.55 -3.37
C LEU A 46 -3.19 -6.61 -2.49
N ALA A 47 -2.23 -5.88 -3.08
CA ALA A 47 -1.37 -4.95 -2.36
C ALA A 47 -2.15 -3.82 -1.67
N LEU A 48 -3.20 -3.30 -2.31
CA LEU A 48 -4.08 -2.31 -1.69
C LEU A 48 -4.77 -2.87 -0.44
N VAL A 49 -5.27 -4.12 -0.49
CA VAL A 49 -5.86 -4.78 0.68
C VAL A 49 -4.83 -4.92 1.81
N PHE A 50 -3.62 -5.37 1.49
CA PHE A 50 -2.55 -5.49 2.49
C PHE A 50 -2.20 -4.15 3.16
N ILE A 51 -2.16 -3.05 2.40
CA ILE A 51 -1.91 -1.72 2.98
C ILE A 51 -3.02 -1.31 3.96
N PHE A 52 -4.29 -1.64 3.68
CA PHE A 52 -5.37 -1.37 4.62
C PHE A 52 -5.25 -2.20 5.90
N ILE A 53 -4.86 -3.47 5.80
CA ILE A 53 -4.63 -4.33 6.96
C ILE A 53 -3.47 -3.77 7.81
N LEU A 54 -2.33 -3.48 7.18
CA LEU A 54 -1.18 -2.91 7.88
C LEU A 54 -1.50 -1.54 8.49
N GLY A 55 -2.31 -0.71 7.81
CA GLY A 55 -2.80 0.56 8.34
C GLY A 55 -3.70 0.39 9.56
N TYR A 56 -4.56 -0.62 9.56
CA TYR A 56 -5.38 -0.98 10.72
C TYR A 56 -4.53 -1.43 11.91
N ASP A 57 -3.49 -2.24 11.66
CA ASP A 57 -2.54 -2.66 12.69
C ASP A 57 -1.74 -1.49 13.24
N ALA A 58 -1.30 -0.56 12.39
CA ALA A 58 -0.64 0.67 12.82
C ALA A 58 -1.57 1.52 13.71
N VAL A 59 -2.84 1.69 13.35
CA VAL A 59 -3.81 2.42 14.20
C VAL A 59 -4.00 1.73 15.54
N LYS A 60 -4.15 0.40 15.56
CA LYS A 60 -4.27 -0.37 16.81
C LYS A 60 -3.03 -0.24 17.70
N ALA A 61 -1.84 -0.11 17.12
CA ALA A 61 -0.62 0.14 17.86
C ALA A 61 -0.67 1.48 18.62
N PHE A 62 -1.22 2.55 18.01
CA PHE A 62 -1.39 3.84 18.70
C PHE A 62 -2.51 3.85 19.73
N THR A 63 -3.58 3.07 19.53
CA THR A 63 -4.74 3.05 20.44
C THR A 63 -4.58 2.06 21.60
N GLY A 64 -3.38 1.52 21.84
CA GLY A 64 -3.10 0.60 22.96
C GLY A 64 -3.85 -0.73 22.89
N TRP A 65 -4.41 -1.09 21.74
CA TRP A 65 -5.20 -2.33 21.61
C TRP A 65 -4.31 -3.58 21.69
N ALA A 66 -3.00 -3.43 21.44
CA ALA A 66 -2.01 -4.49 21.61
C ALA A 66 -1.88 -4.95 23.08
N ASP A 67 -2.07 -4.06 24.06
CA ASP A 67 -2.04 -4.42 25.48
C ASP A 67 -3.29 -5.20 25.94
N ALA A 68 -4.36 -5.25 25.13
CA ALA A 68 -5.55 -6.05 25.40
C ALA A 68 -5.44 -7.49 24.87
N TYR A 69 -4.46 -7.78 24.02
CA TYR A 69 -4.16 -9.12 23.53
C TYR A 69 -2.96 -9.68 24.29
N GLU A 70 -3.16 -10.02 25.55
CA GLU A 70 -2.22 -10.93 26.23
C GLU A 70 -2.20 -12.26 25.46
N PRO A 71 -1.03 -12.75 25.03
CA PRO A 71 -0.97 -14.02 24.31
C PRO A 71 -1.12 -15.19 25.29
N ILE A 72 -2.03 -16.11 24.95
CA ILE A 72 -2.24 -17.44 25.57
C ILE A 72 -0.92 -18.22 25.78
N THR A 73 0.17 -17.88 25.08
CA THR A 73 1.47 -18.53 25.21
C THR A 73 2.32 -18.07 26.40
N ALA A 74 2.06 -16.89 27.00
CA ALA A 74 2.76 -16.47 28.21
C ALA A 74 2.26 -17.25 29.45
N GLY A 75 0.94 -17.47 29.55
CA GLY A 75 0.33 -18.26 30.62
C GLY A 75 0.59 -19.77 30.52
N ALA A 76 0.78 -20.31 29.31
CA ALA A 76 1.04 -21.74 29.11
C ALA A 76 2.44 -22.18 29.59
N ALA A 77 3.42 -21.27 29.58
CA ALA A 77 4.78 -21.53 30.08
C ALA A 77 4.92 -21.29 31.59
N ALA A 78 4.07 -20.44 32.19
CA ALA A 78 4.18 -20.02 33.59
C ALA A 78 3.26 -20.79 34.56
N GLY A 79 2.23 -21.51 34.09
CA GLY A 79 1.29 -22.20 34.99
C GLY A 79 0.49 -21.25 35.89
N GLU A 80 0.45 -19.96 35.54
CA GLU A 80 -0.27 -18.93 36.29
C GLU A 80 -1.55 -18.55 35.53
N SER A 81 -2.69 -18.75 36.19
CA SER A 81 -3.98 -18.25 35.72
C SER A 81 -4.01 -16.72 35.90
N HIS A 82 -3.68 -15.96 34.86
CA HIS A 82 -3.74 -14.51 34.93
C HIS A 82 -5.19 -14.03 35.14
N PRO A 83 -5.45 -13.16 36.13
CA PRO A 83 -6.75 -12.54 36.29
C PRO A 83 -7.00 -11.57 35.14
N HIS A 84 -8.15 -11.69 34.48
CA HIS A 84 -8.63 -10.72 33.50
C HIS A 84 -8.48 -9.28 34.06
N HIS A 85 -7.53 -8.52 33.52
CA HIS A 85 -7.40 -7.11 33.85
C HIS A 85 -8.65 -6.38 33.31
N PRO A 86 -9.31 -5.51 34.11
CA PRO A 86 -10.45 -4.74 33.63
C PRO A 86 -10.01 -3.85 32.47
N ILE A 87 -10.87 -3.72 31.45
CA ILE A 87 -10.66 -2.83 30.31
C ILE A 87 -10.65 -1.40 30.83
N GLY A 88 -9.47 -0.92 31.24
CA GLY A 88 -9.21 0.47 31.58
C GLY A 88 -9.29 1.34 30.32
N PRO A 89 -9.41 2.67 30.48
CA PRO A 89 -9.43 3.57 29.33
C PRO A 89 -8.21 3.29 28.45
N THR A 90 -8.43 3.09 27.15
CA THR A 90 -7.38 2.90 26.16
C THR A 90 -6.42 4.07 26.22
N HIS A 91 -5.29 3.90 26.90
CA HIS A 91 -4.26 4.93 26.94
C HIS A 91 -3.69 5.06 25.53
N PHE A 92 -3.59 6.29 25.03
CA PHE A 92 -2.91 6.57 23.77
C PHE A 92 -1.43 6.20 23.94
N GLY A 93 -1.01 5.08 23.38
CA GLY A 93 0.35 4.56 23.47
C GLY A 93 1.14 4.95 22.23
N ALA A 94 1.81 6.10 22.27
CA ALA A 94 2.68 6.55 21.19
C ALA A 94 4.11 6.01 21.37
N GLY A 95 4.23 4.69 21.41
CA GLY A 95 5.52 4.03 21.53
C GLY A 95 6.33 4.06 20.23
N ILE A 96 7.62 3.72 20.34
CA ILE A 96 8.53 3.63 19.19
C ILE A 96 7.99 2.63 18.17
N GLY A 97 7.44 1.49 18.62
CA GLY A 97 6.82 0.50 17.73
C GLY A 97 5.65 1.05 16.91
N SER A 98 4.82 1.92 17.48
CA SER A 98 3.71 2.58 16.77
C SER A 98 4.23 3.47 15.63
N PHE A 99 5.30 4.22 15.85
CA PHE A 99 5.97 5.01 14.81
C PHE A 99 6.62 4.13 13.74
N VAL A 100 7.25 3.03 14.14
CA VAL A 100 7.85 2.07 13.19
C VAL A 100 6.80 1.49 12.25
N MET A 101 5.67 1.06 12.80
CA MET A 101 4.53 0.54 12.04
C MET A 101 3.89 1.59 11.12
N LEU A 102 3.72 2.83 11.61
CA LEU A 102 3.19 3.92 10.81
C LEU A 102 4.07 4.22 9.61
N LEU A 103 5.37 4.37 9.83
CA LEU A 103 6.31 4.67 8.77
C LEU A 103 6.38 3.52 7.75
N ASN A 104 6.25 2.27 8.21
CA ASN A 104 6.18 1.10 7.34
C ASN A 104 4.98 1.18 6.38
N VAL A 105 3.79 1.49 6.91
CA VAL A 105 2.57 1.68 6.10
C VAL A 105 2.71 2.84 5.12
N ILE A 106 3.30 3.96 5.53
CA ILE A 106 3.49 5.13 4.66
C ILE A 106 4.45 4.80 3.50
N LEU A 107 5.56 4.11 3.77
CA LEU A 107 6.54 3.76 2.74
C LEU A 107 5.98 2.73 1.75
N LEU A 108 5.29 1.69 2.26
CA LEU A 108 4.65 0.67 1.41
C LEU A 108 3.49 1.25 0.62
N GLY A 109 2.72 2.13 1.27
CA GLY A 109 1.67 2.93 0.65
C GLY A 109 2.22 3.78 -0.47
N GLY A 110 3.30 4.53 -0.23
CA GLY A 110 3.97 5.36 -1.25
C GLY A 110 4.43 4.55 -2.46
N TYR A 111 5.02 3.38 -2.22
CA TYR A 111 5.45 2.48 -3.30
C TYR A 111 4.26 1.94 -4.12
N THR A 112 3.23 1.42 -3.45
CA THR A 112 2.06 0.82 -4.11
C THR A 112 1.19 1.86 -4.80
N LEU A 113 0.96 3.00 -4.14
CA LEU A 113 0.20 4.10 -4.71
C LEU A 113 0.96 4.80 -5.84
N GLY A 114 2.29 4.76 -5.83
CA GLY A 114 3.14 5.31 -6.88
C GLY A 114 3.30 4.38 -8.09
N CYS A 115 2.71 3.19 -8.11
CA CYS A 115 2.94 2.25 -9.20
C CYS A 115 2.33 2.72 -10.53
N HIS A 116 2.92 2.28 -11.64
CA HIS A 116 2.38 2.55 -12.97
C HIS A 116 0.96 2.01 -13.12
N SER A 117 0.66 0.85 -12.54
CA SER A 117 -0.65 0.22 -12.60
C SER A 117 -1.76 1.10 -12.01
N LEU A 118 -1.53 1.70 -10.83
CA LEU A 118 -2.50 2.58 -10.17
C LEU A 118 -2.72 3.89 -10.94
N ARG A 119 -1.64 4.47 -11.49
CA ARG A 119 -1.74 5.67 -12.35
C ARG A 119 -2.74 5.46 -13.48
N HIS A 120 -2.70 4.27 -14.09
CA HIS A 120 -3.60 3.93 -15.18
C HIS A 120 -5.00 3.52 -14.72
N LEU A 121 -5.15 2.91 -13.55
CA LEU A 121 -6.45 2.63 -12.94
C LEU A 121 -7.23 3.94 -12.68
N VAL A 122 -6.55 4.92 -12.09
CA VAL A 122 -7.11 6.24 -11.75
C VAL A 122 -7.39 7.08 -13.00
N GLY A 123 -6.42 7.16 -13.92
CA GLY A 123 -6.56 7.93 -15.16
C GLY A 123 -7.57 7.34 -16.16
N GLY A 124 -7.85 6.04 -16.08
CA GLY A 124 -8.84 5.36 -16.92
C GLY A 124 -8.53 5.38 -18.42
N CYS A 125 -9.50 4.92 -19.22
CA CYS A 125 -9.49 5.00 -20.70
C CYS A 125 -9.93 6.37 -21.22
N LEU A 126 -9.85 7.43 -20.41
CA LEU A 126 -10.38 8.71 -20.82
C LEU A 126 -9.38 9.37 -21.77
N ASP A 127 -9.82 9.60 -23.01
CA ASP A 127 -9.08 10.43 -23.95
C ASP A 127 -9.30 11.91 -23.60
N CYS A 128 -10.51 12.28 -23.14
CA CYS A 128 -10.93 13.66 -22.84
C CYS A 128 -11.54 13.74 -21.43
N PRO A 129 -10.77 14.14 -20.41
CA PRO A 129 -11.27 14.26 -19.04
C PRO A 129 -12.40 15.29 -18.89
N SER A 130 -12.43 16.33 -19.72
CA SER A 130 -13.47 17.38 -19.67
C SER A 130 -14.86 16.92 -20.11
N ARG A 131 -14.95 15.80 -20.86
CA ARG A 131 -16.21 15.28 -21.40
C ARG A 131 -16.74 14.07 -20.63
N ALA A 132 -16.02 13.61 -19.61
CA ALA A 132 -16.35 12.43 -18.86
C ALA A 132 -16.91 12.79 -17.48
N PRO A 133 -17.93 12.07 -16.98
CA PRO A 133 -18.40 12.25 -15.61
C PRO A 133 -17.23 12.05 -14.63
N LEU A 134 -17.07 12.98 -13.68
CA LEU A 134 -15.96 13.05 -12.72
C LEU A 134 -14.55 13.16 -13.35
N GLY A 135 -14.43 13.49 -14.63
CA GLY A 135 -13.13 13.43 -15.32
C GLY A 135 -12.10 14.43 -14.80
N GLN A 136 -12.51 15.60 -14.27
CA GLN A 136 -11.58 16.55 -13.65
C GLN A 136 -11.04 16.03 -12.30
N ALA A 137 -11.87 15.39 -11.48
CA ALA A 137 -11.43 14.75 -10.23
C ALA A 137 -10.45 13.59 -10.51
N ARG A 138 -10.76 12.75 -11.51
CA ARG A 138 -9.88 11.67 -11.97
C ARG A 138 -8.55 12.20 -12.49
N PHE A 139 -8.57 13.32 -13.22
CA PHE A 139 -7.34 13.97 -13.70
C PHE A 139 -6.48 14.51 -12.56
N ARG A 140 -7.09 15.08 -11.52
CA ARG A 140 -6.37 15.52 -10.31
C ARG A 140 -5.72 14.34 -9.59
N LEU A 141 -6.46 13.26 -9.38
CA LEU A 141 -5.91 12.03 -8.79
C LEU A 141 -4.80 11.43 -9.66
N TRP A 142 -4.99 11.38 -10.98
CA TRP A 142 -3.98 10.92 -11.93
C TRP A 142 -2.70 11.77 -11.86
N ARG A 143 -2.83 13.09 -11.73
CA ARG A 143 -1.69 14.00 -11.56
C ARG A 143 -0.97 13.75 -10.23
N GLY A 144 -1.71 13.51 -9.14
CA GLY A 144 -1.14 13.13 -7.85
C GLY A 144 -0.35 11.81 -7.91
N VAL A 145 -0.96 10.76 -8.46
CA VAL A 145 -0.29 9.47 -8.65
C VAL A 145 0.91 9.59 -9.60
N THR A 146 0.85 10.46 -10.62
CA THR A 146 1.99 10.70 -11.52
C THR A 146 3.18 11.30 -10.77
N LYS A 147 2.97 12.29 -9.89
CA LYS A 147 4.04 12.84 -9.05
C LYS A 147 4.68 11.77 -8.15
N LEU A 148 3.85 10.89 -7.58
CA LEU A 148 4.34 9.79 -6.75
C LEU A 148 5.11 8.75 -7.58
N ASN A 149 4.66 8.51 -8.81
CA ASN A 149 5.28 7.59 -9.76
C ASN A 149 6.66 8.05 -10.27
N GLU A 150 6.89 9.35 -10.42
CA GLU A 150 8.21 9.90 -10.78
C GLU A 150 9.31 9.49 -9.79
N LYS A 151 8.93 9.20 -8.54
CA LYS A 151 9.83 8.74 -7.47
C LYS A 151 9.61 7.27 -7.11
N HIS A 152 8.90 6.49 -7.93
CA HIS A 152 8.53 5.10 -7.63
C HIS A 152 9.73 4.21 -7.28
N MET A 153 10.84 4.38 -8.00
CA MET A 153 12.09 3.66 -7.71
C MET A 153 12.63 3.98 -6.31
N TRP A 154 12.56 5.24 -5.88
CA TRP A 154 13.00 5.66 -4.55
C TRP A 154 12.10 5.09 -3.46
N TRP A 155 10.78 5.14 -3.65
CA TRP A 155 9.84 4.50 -2.72
C TRP A 155 10.11 3.01 -2.56
N ALA A 156 10.51 2.32 -3.63
CA ALA A 156 10.86 0.89 -3.58
C ALA A 156 12.07 0.65 -2.67
N TRP A 157 13.15 1.40 -2.83
CA TRP A 157 14.35 1.24 -2.01
C TRP A 157 14.11 1.59 -0.54
N PHE A 158 13.46 2.72 -0.27
CA PHE A 158 13.18 3.12 1.10
C PHE A 158 12.23 2.15 1.80
N SER A 159 11.17 1.68 1.12
CA SER A 159 10.27 0.67 1.68
C SER A 159 10.95 -0.67 1.90
N LEU A 160 11.81 -1.12 0.98
CA LEU A 160 12.51 -2.40 1.11
C LEU A 160 13.44 -2.42 2.34
N VAL A 161 14.23 -1.36 2.52
CA VAL A 161 15.12 -1.22 3.69
C VAL A 161 14.29 -1.12 4.97
N TRP A 162 13.23 -0.32 4.96
CA TRP A 162 12.41 -0.11 6.15
C TRP A 162 11.60 -1.34 6.57
N VAL A 163 11.09 -2.13 5.62
CA VAL A 163 10.42 -3.40 5.93
C VAL A 163 11.39 -4.36 6.60
N GLY A 164 12.62 -4.49 6.07
CA GLY A 164 13.65 -5.33 6.69
C GLY A 164 13.98 -4.87 8.11
N PHE A 165 14.06 -3.55 8.33
CA PHE A 165 14.22 -2.98 9.67
C PHE A 165 13.01 -3.28 10.57
N THR A 166 11.79 -3.10 10.07
CA THR A 166 10.54 -3.32 10.83
C THR A 166 10.41 -4.79 11.24
N ASP A 167 10.72 -5.73 10.33
CA ASP A 167 10.70 -7.16 10.61
C ASP A 167 11.74 -7.55 11.67
N LEU A 168 12.97 -7.04 11.53
CA LEU A 168 14.02 -7.24 12.54
C LEU A 168 13.62 -6.67 13.89
N TYR A 169 13.08 -5.45 13.92
CA TYR A 169 12.65 -4.78 15.14
C TYR A 169 11.54 -5.56 15.85
N ILE A 170 10.46 -5.92 15.15
CA ILE A 170 9.34 -6.70 15.71
C ILE A 170 9.85 -8.05 16.21
N ARG A 171 10.76 -8.69 15.48
CA ARG A 171 11.37 -9.95 15.90
C ARG A 171 12.22 -9.82 17.16
N LEU A 172 13.00 -8.75 17.29
CA LEU A 172 13.81 -8.51 18.49
C LEU A 172 12.94 -8.20 19.71
N VAL A 173 11.84 -7.47 19.52
CA VAL A 173 10.83 -7.22 20.56
C VAL A 173 10.14 -8.53 20.96
N SER A 174 9.74 -9.37 20.00
CA SER A 174 9.06 -10.63 20.31
C SER A 174 9.97 -11.68 20.97
N MET A 175 11.29 -11.60 20.74
CA MET A 175 12.29 -12.41 21.44
C MET A 175 12.67 -11.85 22.82
N GLY A 176 12.12 -10.70 23.23
CA GLY A 176 12.43 -10.06 24.51
C GLY A 176 13.85 -9.48 24.60
N VAL A 177 14.57 -9.35 23.48
CA VAL A 177 15.91 -8.76 23.42
C VAL A 177 15.83 -7.24 23.62
N ILE A 178 14.79 -6.63 23.05
CA ILE A 178 14.43 -5.22 23.30
C ILE A 178 13.32 -5.24 24.35
N SER A 179 13.56 -4.59 25.49
CA SER A 179 12.56 -4.53 26.55
C SER A 179 11.36 -3.67 26.11
N PRO A 180 10.12 -4.13 26.33
CA PRO A 180 8.90 -3.37 26.00
C PRO A 180 8.77 -2.07 26.82
N GLU A 181 9.63 -1.91 27.83
CA GLU A 181 9.71 -0.75 28.73
C GLU A 181 10.29 0.48 28.02
N PHE A 182 11.23 0.27 27.10
CA PHE A 182 11.81 1.33 26.26
C PHE A 182 10.80 1.86 25.24
N ASP A 183 9.83 1.02 24.84
CA ASP A 183 8.74 1.37 23.94
C ASP A 183 7.67 2.25 24.60
N ARG A 184 7.61 2.30 25.95
CA ARG A 184 6.62 3.07 26.73
C ARG A 184 7.13 4.42 27.23
N LEU A 185 8.29 4.89 26.75
CA LEU A 185 8.91 6.14 27.21
C LEU A 185 8.18 7.43 26.77
N PHE A 186 7.10 7.33 25.99
CA PHE A 186 6.23 8.45 25.59
C PHE A 186 4.74 8.10 25.68
#